data_AF-A0A9E1VI52-F1
#
_entry.id   AF-A0A9E1VI52-F1
#
_cell.length_a   1.000
_cell.length_b   1.000
_cell.length_c   1.000
_cell.angle_alpha   90.00
_cell.angle_beta   90.00
_cell.angle_gamma   90.00
#
_symmetry.space_group_name_H-M   'P 1'
#
loop_
_entity.id
_entity.type
_entity.pdbx_description
1 polymer ?
#
loop_
_entity_poly.entity_id
_entity_poly.type
_entity_poly.pdbx_seq_one_letter_code
_entity_poly.pdbx_strand_id
1 'polypeptide(L)'
;MKPVLLLMFVLALAACSGTGAAWVKEGAGKDQVRADQAACRTQAEGAIGRNESFTRDIRNSTSGGREDTRAIVSESRDRRAAQSFERLFDRCMAARGYVHPKT
;
A
#
# COMPACT_ATOMS: atom_id res chain seq x y z
N MET A 1 -35.73 -4.77 -25.35
CA MET A 1 -34.82 -5.62 -24.54
C MET A 1 -33.37 -5.09 -24.56
N LYS A 2 -33.14 -3.80 -24.26
CA LYS A 2 -31.80 -3.16 -24.32
C LYS A 2 -31.23 -2.58 -23.00
N PRO A 3 -31.96 -2.44 -21.87
CA PRO A 3 -31.36 -1.85 -20.66
C PRO A 3 -30.59 -2.84 -19.80
N VAL A 4 -30.83 -4.15 -19.96
CA VAL A 4 -30.24 -5.21 -19.11
C VAL A 4 -28.74 -5.37 -19.37
N LEU A 5 -28.30 -5.16 -20.60
CA LEU A 5 -26.90 -5.34 -21.02
C LEU A 5 -25.99 -4.23 -20.49
N LEU A 6 -26.51 -3.01 -20.36
CA LEU A 6 -25.81 -1.87 -19.76
C LEU A 6 -25.64 -2.03 -18.24
N LEU A 7 -26.63 -2.62 -17.57
CA LEU A 7 -26.59 -2.81 -16.11
C LEU A 7 -25.53 -3.85 -15.69
N MET A 8 -25.34 -4.90 -16.48
CA MET A 8 -24.31 -5.92 -16.26
C MET A 8 -22.89 -5.36 -16.38
N PHE A 9 -22.67 -4.41 -17.30
CA PHE A 9 -21.33 -3.86 -17.51
C PHE A 9 -20.88 -2.96 -16.36
N VAL A 10 -21.81 -2.26 -15.70
CA VAL A 10 -21.49 -1.40 -14.54
C VAL A 10 -21.13 -2.22 -13.30
N LEU A 11 -21.72 -3.42 -13.12
CA LEU A 11 -21.38 -4.29 -11.98
C LEU A 11 -19.98 -4.90 -12.08
N ALA A 12 -19.48 -5.15 -13.30
CA ALA A 12 -18.16 -5.76 -13.49
C ALA A 12 -16.99 -4.84 -13.09
N LEU A 13 -17.16 -3.51 -13.16
CA LEU A 13 -16.10 -2.56 -12.76
C LEU A 13 -15.98 -2.37 -11.24
N ALA A 14 -16.99 -2.77 -10.45
CA ALA A 14 -16.95 -2.66 -8.99
C ALA A 14 -16.09 -3.75 -8.32
N ALA A 15 -15.78 -4.84 -9.03
CA ALA A 15 -15.02 -5.96 -8.47
C ALA A 15 -13.50 -5.72 -8.41
N CYS A 16 -12.99 -4.62 -8.98
CA CYS A 16 -11.57 -4.25 -8.89
C CYS A 16 -11.22 -3.37 -7.67
N SER A 17 -12.16 -3.07 -6.76
CA SER A 17 -11.83 -2.35 -5.53
C SER A 17 -11.35 -3.33 -4.45
N GLY A 18 -10.10 -3.78 -4.61
CA GLY A 18 -9.17 -4.25 -3.59
C GLY A 18 -9.77 -4.94 -2.36
N THR A 19 -9.64 -6.26 -2.33
CA THR A 19 -9.65 -7.11 -1.13
C THR A 19 -8.44 -6.79 -0.24
N GLY A 20 -8.39 -5.58 0.31
CA GLY A 20 -7.54 -5.24 1.46
C GLY A 20 -8.39 -5.35 2.71
N ALA A 21 -7.84 -5.91 3.78
CA ALA A 21 -8.53 -6.08 5.07
C ALA A 21 -9.42 -4.87 5.42
N ALA A 22 -10.67 -5.15 5.78
CA ALA A 22 -11.73 -4.13 5.81
C ALA A 22 -11.51 -3.16 6.97
N TRP A 23 -10.82 -2.05 6.71
CA TRP A 23 -10.73 -0.94 7.65
C TRP A 23 -12.12 -0.38 7.96
N VAL A 24 -12.50 -0.36 9.23
CA VAL A 24 -13.82 0.08 9.68
C VAL A 24 -13.70 1.37 10.46
N LYS A 25 -14.60 2.31 10.19
CA LYS A 25 -14.80 3.53 10.99
C LYS A 25 -16.29 3.82 11.04
N GLU A 26 -16.82 4.01 12.24
CA GLU A 26 -18.24 4.31 12.44
C GLU A 26 -18.60 5.63 11.73
N GLY A 27 -19.69 5.61 10.96
CA GLY A 27 -20.15 6.78 10.19
C GLY A 27 -19.36 7.08 8.91
N ALA A 28 -18.30 6.34 8.58
CA ALA A 28 -17.56 6.56 7.34
C ALA A 28 -18.27 5.91 6.13
N GLY A 29 -18.63 6.72 5.13
CA GLY A 29 -19.16 6.22 3.87
C GLY A 29 -18.09 5.54 3.02
N LYS A 30 -18.47 4.61 2.13
CA LYS A 30 -17.53 3.84 1.28
C LYS A 30 -16.56 4.74 0.48
N ASP A 31 -17.06 5.86 -0.03
CA ASP A 31 -16.23 6.81 -0.79
C ASP A 31 -15.19 7.50 0.09
N GLN A 32 -15.56 7.83 1.33
CA GLN A 32 -14.64 8.40 2.31
C GLN A 32 -13.53 7.38 2.66
N VAL A 33 -13.91 6.13 2.91
CA VAL A 33 -12.93 5.05 3.17
C VAL A 33 -11.95 4.92 2.00
N ARG A 34 -12.45 4.91 0.77
CA ARG A 34 -11.61 4.80 -0.43
C ARG A 34 -10.67 6.00 -0.59
N ALA A 35 -11.16 7.22 -0.35
CA ALA A 35 -10.35 8.43 -0.42
C ALA A 35 -9.26 8.44 0.67
N ASP A 36 -9.60 8.03 1.88
CA ASP A 36 -8.66 7.93 3.01
C ASP A 36 -7.57 6.89 2.73
N GLN A 37 -7.94 5.71 2.22
CA GLN A 37 -6.98 4.67 1.83
C GLN A 37 -6.06 5.16 0.72
N ALA A 38 -6.58 5.83 -0.31
CA ALA A 38 -5.76 6.38 -1.39
C ALA A 38 -4.75 7.41 -0.86
N ALA A 39 -5.19 8.32 0.01
CA ALA A 39 -4.31 9.30 0.63
C ALA A 39 -3.22 8.64 1.51
N CYS A 40 -3.58 7.65 2.31
CA CYS A 40 -2.62 6.91 3.14
C CYS A 40 -1.62 6.11 2.31
N ARG A 41 -2.05 5.52 1.18
CA ARG A 41 -1.16 4.82 0.24
C ARG A 41 -0.14 5.77 -0.36
N THR A 42 -0.57 6.92 -0.89
CA THR A 42 0.35 7.94 -1.42
C THR A 42 1.34 8.43 -0.37
N GLN A 43 0.90 8.60 0.88
CA GLN A 43 1.78 9.00 1.98
C GLN A 43 2.84 7.92 2.28
N ALA A 44 2.45 6.65 2.33
CA ALA A 44 3.36 5.53 2.59
C ALA A 44 4.37 5.35 1.44
N GLU A 45 3.91 5.39 0.19
CA GLU A 45 4.77 5.33 -1.01
C GLU A 45 5.81 6.47 -1.00
N GLY A 46 5.37 7.70 -0.73
CA GLY A 46 6.26 8.86 -0.67
C GLY A 46 7.31 8.75 0.45
N ALA A 47 6.95 8.19 1.61
CA ALA A 47 7.89 7.97 2.71
C ALA A 47 8.93 6.89 2.41
N ILE A 48 8.52 5.80 1.76
CA ILE A 48 9.43 4.72 1.35
C ILE A 48 10.38 5.18 0.26
N GLY A 49 9.88 5.88 -0.77
CA GLY A 49 10.72 6.41 -1.85
C GLY A 49 11.83 7.32 -1.33
N ARG A 50 11.53 8.16 -0.32
CA ARG A 50 12.56 8.97 0.35
C ARG A 50 13.59 8.09 1.07
N ASN A 51 13.15 7.11 1.85
CA ASN A 51 14.04 6.22 2.60
C ASN A 51 14.94 5.36 1.69
N GLU A 52 14.41 4.91 0.56
CA GLU A 52 15.13 4.20 -0.49
C GLU A 52 16.25 5.06 -1.09
N SER A 53 15.97 6.35 -1.35
CA SER A 53 16.97 7.29 -1.87
C SER A 53 18.14 7.47 -0.89
N PHE A 54 17.84 7.74 0.39
CA PHE A 54 18.89 7.88 1.42
C PHE A 54 19.73 6.60 1.57
N THR A 55 19.10 5.43 1.55
CA THR A 55 19.80 4.15 1.67
C THR A 55 20.70 3.89 0.46
N ARG A 56 20.28 4.29 -0.74
CA ARG A 56 21.08 4.17 -1.96
C ARG A 56 22.32 5.07 -1.89
N ASP A 57 22.16 6.30 -1.44
CA ASP A 57 23.26 7.27 -1.37
C ASP A 57 24.35 6.83 -0.37
N ILE A 58 23.96 6.26 0.77
CA ILE A 58 24.90 5.67 1.76
C ILE A 58 25.62 4.43 1.22
N ARG A 59 25.01 3.68 0.30
CA ARG A 59 25.64 2.45 -0.24
C ARG A 59 26.59 2.72 -1.39
N ASN A 60 26.33 3.74 -2.20
CA ASN A 60 27.27 4.16 -3.25
C ASN A 60 28.63 4.61 -2.66
N SER A 61 28.69 4.96 -1.38
CA SER A 61 29.95 5.23 -0.68
C SER A 61 30.64 3.99 -0.10
N THR A 62 30.02 2.80 -0.15
CA THR A 62 30.56 1.54 0.40
C THR A 62 30.61 0.46 -0.68
N SER A 63 31.68 0.42 -1.48
CA SER A 63 31.87 -0.57 -2.56
C SER A 63 32.56 -1.84 -2.06
N GLY A 64 31.90 -3.00 -2.11
CA GLY A 64 32.57 -4.27 -1.74
C GLY A 64 31.75 -5.56 -1.60
N GLY A 65 30.58 -5.71 -2.23
CA GLY A 65 29.74 -6.91 -2.09
C GLY A 65 29.84 -7.89 -3.28
N ARG A 66 30.07 -9.19 -2.99
CA ARG A 66 29.97 -10.30 -3.97
C ARG A 66 28.54 -10.40 -4.54
N GLU A 67 28.41 -10.80 -5.81
CA GLU A 67 27.13 -10.84 -6.54
C GLU A 67 26.07 -11.75 -5.90
N ASP A 68 26.46 -12.90 -5.34
CA ASP A 68 25.52 -13.81 -4.65
C ASP A 68 24.87 -13.17 -3.43
N THR A 69 25.62 -12.34 -2.70
CA THR A 69 25.09 -11.56 -1.57
C THR A 69 24.11 -10.50 -2.06
N ARG A 70 24.28 -9.98 -3.29
CA ARG A 70 23.44 -8.91 -3.84
C ARG A 70 21.99 -9.36 -4.02
N ALA A 71 21.75 -10.57 -4.51
CA ALA A 71 20.40 -11.12 -4.72
C ALA A 71 19.65 -11.37 -3.40
N ILE A 72 20.32 -11.94 -2.40
CA ILE A 72 19.74 -12.17 -1.07
C ILE A 72 19.43 -10.84 -0.37
N VAL A 73 20.34 -9.86 -0.50
CA VAL A 73 20.15 -8.52 0.04
C VAL A 73 19.01 -7.78 -0.66
N SER A 74 18.82 -7.94 -1.97
CA SER A 74 17.68 -7.33 -2.68
C SER A 74 16.35 -7.94 -2.25
N GLU A 75 16.23 -9.27 -2.18
CA GLU A 75 14.98 -9.90 -1.76
C GLU A 75 14.60 -9.53 -0.31
N SER A 76 15.59 -9.54 0.59
CA SER A 76 15.39 -9.12 1.98
C SER A 76 14.97 -7.66 2.08
N ARG A 77 15.45 -6.81 1.17
CA ARG A 77 15.07 -5.40 1.09
C ARG A 77 13.64 -5.24 0.61
N ASP A 78 13.22 -5.96 -0.43
CA ASP A 78 11.86 -5.87 -0.97
C ASP A 78 10.83 -6.28 0.09
N ARG A 79 11.12 -7.38 0.82
CA ARG A 79 10.30 -7.79 1.97
C ARG A 79 10.25 -6.72 3.05
N ARG A 80 11.37 -6.08 3.38
CA ARG A 80 11.43 -5.01 4.38
C ARG A 80 10.70 -3.74 3.92
N ALA A 81 10.78 -3.40 2.64
CA ALA A 81 10.07 -2.28 2.04
C ALA A 81 8.57 -2.51 2.10
N ALA A 82 8.10 -3.72 1.73
CA ALA A 82 6.69 -4.11 1.86
C ALA A 82 6.20 -4.03 3.32
N GLN A 83 6.96 -4.58 4.28
CA GLN A 83 6.60 -4.45 5.69
C GLN A 83 6.57 -3.01 6.20
N SER A 84 7.47 -2.16 5.68
CA SER A 84 7.52 -0.74 6.05
C SER A 84 6.33 0.01 5.45
N PHE A 85 5.93 -0.34 4.22
CA PHE A 85 4.71 0.16 3.59
C PHE A 85 3.48 -0.12 4.43
N GLU A 86 3.24 -1.38 4.76
CA GLU A 86 2.08 -1.80 5.56
C GLU A 86 2.04 -1.05 6.90
N ARG A 87 3.17 -0.97 7.62
CA ARG A 87 3.23 -0.25 8.90
C ARG A 87 2.92 1.24 8.77
N LEU A 88 3.34 1.88 7.69
CA LEU A 88 3.08 3.31 7.45
C LEU A 88 1.62 3.53 7.07
N PHE A 89 1.09 2.66 6.22
CA PHE A 89 -0.30 2.65 5.82
C PHE A 89 -1.22 2.43 7.04
N ASP A 90 -0.95 1.42 7.86
CA ASP A 90 -1.69 1.09 9.07
C ASP A 90 -1.72 2.26 10.06
N ARG A 91 -0.56 2.90 10.29
CA ARG A 91 -0.48 4.08 11.15
C ARG A 91 -1.30 5.24 10.63
N CYS A 92 -1.28 5.48 9.32
CA CYS A 92 -2.09 6.54 8.72
C CYS A 92 -3.59 6.26 8.88
N MET A 93 -4.02 5.03 8.60
CA MET A 93 -5.43 4.64 8.77
C MET A 93 -5.87 4.73 10.23
N ALA A 94 -5.05 4.23 11.17
CA ALA A 94 -5.30 4.33 12.60
C ALA A 94 -5.37 5.80 13.09
N ALA A 95 -4.47 6.67 12.61
CA ALA A 95 -4.49 8.10 12.94
C ALA A 95 -5.76 8.81 12.42
N ARG A 96 -6.36 8.31 11.33
CA ARG A 96 -7.65 8.77 10.82
C ARG A 96 -8.85 8.19 11.59
N GLY A 97 -8.60 7.35 12.61
CA GLY A 97 -9.62 6.73 13.45
C GLY A 97 -10.23 5.47 12.86
N TYR A 98 -9.59 4.85 11.87
CA TYR A 98 -10.00 3.52 11.39
C TYR A 98 -9.44 2.44 12.30
N VAL A 99 -10.25 1.41 12.51
CA VAL A 99 -9.86 0.20 13.22
C VAL A 99 -9.63 -0.89 12.19
N HIS A 100 -8.50 -1.57 12.32
CA HIS A 100 -8.26 -2.80 11.59
C HIS A 100 -8.96 -3.92 12.36
N PRO A 101 -9.98 -4.60 11.81
CA PRO A 101 -10.45 -5.84 12.41
C PRO A 101 -9.27 -6.81 12.32
N LYS A 102 -8.61 -7.07 13.44
CA LYS A 102 -7.64 -8.15 13.52
C LYS A 102 -8.36 -9.42 13.09
N THR A 103 -7.89 -10.04 12.01
CA THR A 103 -8.18 -11.45 11.70
C THR A 103 -7.78 -12.33 12.89
#